data_AF-A0AAP3A4H6-F1
#
_entry.id   AF-A0AAP3A4H6-F1
#
_cell.length_a   1.000
_cell.length_b   1.000
_cell.length_c   1.000
_cell.angle_alpha   90.00
_cell.angle_beta   90.00
_cell.angle_gamma   90.00
#
_symmetry.space_group_name_H-M   'P 1'
#
loop_
_entity.id
_entity.type
_entity.pdbx_description
1 polymer ?
#
loop_
_entity_poly.entity_id
_entity_poly.type
_entity_poly.pdbx_seq_one_letter_code
_entity_poly.pdbx_strand_id
1 'polypeptide(L)' 'KSVAQEQREEFQEKVTHSAYYIADKFVETVRPLVDEVADKLQSEMPEDMEGTAKARLLFELSRRFGVSISTFK' A
#
# COMPACT_ATOMS: atom_id res chain seq x y z
N LYS A 1 -20.95 30.64 10.78
CA LYS A 1 -20.12 29.58 11.39
C LYS A 1 -19.31 30.20 12.53
N SER A 2 -18.93 29.44 13.57
CA SER A 2 -18.09 29.98 14.65
C SER A 2 -16.60 29.80 14.32
N VAL A 3 -15.74 30.68 14.85
CA VAL A 3 -14.27 30.57 14.70
C VAL A 3 -13.76 29.21 15.14
N ALA A 4 -14.32 28.63 16.20
CA ALA A 4 -13.95 27.31 16.68
C ALA A 4 -14.35 26.17 15.71
N GLN A 5 -15.43 26.36 14.94
CA GLN A 5 -15.82 25.40 13.90
C GLN A 5 -14.87 25.49 12.69
N GLU A 6 -14.53 26.70 12.26
CA GLU A 6 -13.59 26.93 11.14
C GLU A 6 -12.20 26.34 11.45
N GLN A 7 -11.69 26.56 12.66
CA GLN A 7 -10.42 25.96 13.09
C GLN A 7 -10.44 24.44 13.13
N ARG A 8 -11.57 23.83 13.49
CA ARG A 8 -11.73 22.37 13.46
C ARG A 8 -11.78 21.84 12.03
N GLU A 9 -12.50 22.53 11.13
CA GLU A 9 -12.57 22.19 9.71
C GLU A 9 -11.17 22.25 9.08
N GLU A 10 -10.42 23.34 9.29
CA GLU A 10 -9.04 23.49 8.81
C GLU A 10 -8.09 22.42 9.36
N PHE A 11 -8.22 22.07 10.64
CA PHE A 11 -7.39 21.03 11.24
C PHE A 11 -7.68 19.66 10.64
N GLN A 12 -8.96 19.32 10.42
CA GLN A 12 -9.33 18.05 9.77
C GLN A 12 -8.83 17.97 8.33
N GLU A 13 -8.83 19.09 7.62
CA GLU A 13 -8.26 19.15 6.27
C GLU A 13 -6.75 18.87 6.29
N LYS A 14 -6.01 19.46 7.25
CA LYS A 14 -4.57 19.19 7.44
C LYS A 14 -4.29 17.74 7.79
N VAL A 15 -5.09 17.15 8.68
CA VAL A 15 -4.98 15.72 9.03
C VAL A 15 -5.19 14.85 7.78
N THR A 16 -6.23 15.15 7.01
CA THR A 16 -6.55 14.41 5.78
C THR A 16 -5.41 14.49 4.75
N HIS A 17 -4.88 15.68 4.50
CA HIS A 17 -3.74 15.87 3.60
C HIS A 17 -2.48 15.15 4.09
N SER A 18 -2.23 15.18 5.40
CA SER A 18 -1.08 14.50 6.00
C SER A 18 -1.21 12.98 5.87
N ALA A 19 -2.43 12.44 6.04
CA ALA A 19 -2.70 11.02 5.85
C ALA A 19 -2.46 10.59 4.40
N TYR A 20 -2.89 11.38 3.41
CA TYR A 20 -2.61 11.10 2.01
C TYR A 20 -1.11 11.12 1.69
N TYR A 21 -0.37 12.12 2.18
CA TYR A 21 1.08 12.16 2.03
C TYR A 21 1.78 10.91 2.59
N ILE A 22 1.37 10.45 3.78
CA ILE A 22 1.92 9.24 4.39
C ILE A 22 1.57 8.00 3.56
N ALA A 23 0.33 7.89 3.08
CA ALA A 23 -0.11 6.77 2.25
C ALA A 23 0.71 6.68 0.95
N ASP A 24 0.95 7.80 0.28
CA ASP A 24 1.77 7.84 -0.93
C ASP A 24 3.22 7.39 -0.65
N LYS A 25 3.82 7.90 0.44
CA LYS A 25 5.18 7.51 0.85
C LYS A 25 5.28 6.05 1.26
N PHE A 26 4.24 5.50 1.87
CA PHE A 26 4.18 4.08 2.22
C PHE A 26 4.26 3.21 0.97
N VAL A 27 3.49 3.53 -0.08
CA VAL A 27 3.51 2.78 -1.36
C VAL A 27 4.88 2.88 -2.02
N GLU A 28 5.46 4.08 -2.09
CA GLU A 28 6.82 4.29 -2.62
C GLU A 28 7.87 3.45 -1.88
N THR A 29 7.72 3.29 -0.57
CA THR A 29 8.66 2.53 0.27
C THR A 29 8.48 1.02 0.13
N VAL A 30 7.23 0.55 0.02
CA VAL A 30 6.91 -0.88 0.00
C VAL A 30 7.13 -1.49 -1.38
N ARG A 31 6.94 -0.74 -2.47
CA ARG A 31 7.04 -1.30 -3.83
C ARG A 31 8.42 -1.93 -4.13
N PRO A 32 9.57 -1.30 -3.82
CA PRO A 32 10.87 -1.94 -4.01
C PRO A 32 11.06 -3.23 -3.20
N LEU A 33 10.53 -3.27 -1.97
CA LEU A 33 10.58 -4.47 -1.12
C LEU A 33 9.74 -5.61 -1.71
N VAL A 34 8.57 -5.29 -2.27
CA VAL A 34 7.73 -6.27 -2.97
C VAL A 34 8.47 -6.85 -4.17
N ASP A 35 9.14 -6.01 -4.95
CA ASP A 35 9.88 -6.46 -6.13
C ASP A 35 11.06 -7.36 -5.74
N GLU A 36 11.88 -6.95 -4.76
CA GLU A 36 13.01 -7.74 -4.26
C GLU A 36 12.57 -9.13 -3.76
N VAL A 37 11.52 -9.16 -2.92
CA VAL A 37 11.02 -10.42 -2.36
C VAL A 37 10.35 -11.28 -3.45
N ALA A 38 9.61 -10.66 -4.38
CA ALA A 38 8.96 -11.38 -5.46
C ALA A 38 9.97 -12.05 -6.40
N ASP A 39 11.07 -11.38 -6.74
CA ASP A 39 12.13 -11.94 -7.59
C ASP A 39 12.78 -13.16 -6.94
N LYS A 40 13.07 -13.07 -5.64
CA LYS A 40 13.58 -14.22 -4.87
C LYS A 40 12.58 -15.38 -4.85
N LEU A 41 11.33 -15.10 -4.51
CA LEU A 41 10.27 -16.13 -4.47
C LEU A 41 10.01 -16.74 -5.85
N GLN A 42 10.17 -15.97 -6.93
CA GLN A 42 10.00 -16.47 -8.29
C GLN A 42 11.04 -17.52 -8.64
N SER A 43 12.27 -17.38 -8.14
CA SER A 43 13.35 -18.37 -8.33
C SER A 43 13.12 -19.67 -7.55
N GLU A 44 12.35 -19.61 -6.47
CA GLU A 44 12.02 -20.74 -5.60
C GLU A 44 10.63 -21.36 -5.96
N MET A 45 9.96 -20.80 -6.96
CA MET A 45 8.60 -21.17 -7.34
C MET A 45 8.58 -22.55 -8.05
N PRO A 46 7.73 -23.50 -7.65
CA PRO A 46 7.57 -24.77 -8.37
C PRO A 46 7.16 -24.56 -9.83
N GLU A 47 7.71 -25.36 -10.74
CA GLU A 47 7.49 -25.23 -12.19
C GLU A 47 6.05 -25.49 -12.63
N ASP A 48 5.33 -26.32 -11.87
CA ASP A 48 3.92 -26.67 -12.12
C ASP A 48 2.94 -25.63 -11.55
N MET A 49 3.44 -24.63 -10.83
CA MET A 49 2.61 -23.62 -10.20
C MET A 49 2.26 -22.49 -11.17
N GLU A 50 0.96 -22.32 -11.43
CA GLU A 50 0.48 -21.23 -12.29
C GLU A 50 0.61 -19.84 -11.62
N GLY A 51 0.83 -18.82 -12.46
CA GLY A 51 0.92 -17.41 -12.06
C GLY A 51 2.35 -16.95 -11.77
N THR A 52 2.48 -15.84 -11.02
CA THR A 52 3.79 -15.31 -10.60
C THR A 52 3.86 -15.22 -9.09
N ALA A 53 5.07 -15.33 -8.55
CA ALA A 53 5.33 -15.11 -7.12
C ALA A 53 4.90 -13.70 -6.70
N LYS A 54 5.11 -12.69 -7.56
CA LYS A 54 4.66 -11.30 -7.33
C LYS A 54 3.15 -11.21 -7.16
N ALA A 55 2.36 -11.83 -8.04
CA ALA A 55 0.90 -11.79 -7.94
C ALA A 55 0.39 -12.42 -6.64
N ARG A 56 0.99 -13.55 -6.24
CA ARG A 56 0.65 -14.25 -4.98
C ARG A 56 1.04 -13.43 -3.75
N LEU A 57 2.23 -12.83 -3.75
CA LEU A 57 2.71 -11.95 -2.69
C LEU A 57 1.79 -10.74 -2.53
N LEU A 58 1.44 -10.08 -3.64
CA LEU A 58 0.51 -8.95 -3.63
C LEU A 58 -0.88 -9.32 -3.10
N PHE A 59 -1.38 -10.51 -3.45
CA PHE A 59 -2.64 -11.02 -2.90
C PHE A 59 -2.56 -11.16 -1.37
N GLU A 60 -1.51 -11.79 -0.83
CA GLU A 60 -1.36 -11.95 0.62
C GLU A 60 -1.18 -10.61 1.35
N LEU A 61 -0.45 -9.65 0.76
CA LEU A 61 -0.33 -8.30 1.31
C LEU A 61 -1.69 -7.59 1.33
N SER A 62 -2.46 -7.68 0.23
CA SER A 62 -3.81 -7.11 0.16
C SER A 62 -4.71 -7.65 1.28
N ARG A 63 -4.66 -8.97 1.54
CA ARG A 63 -5.40 -9.63 2.62
C ARG A 63 -4.92 -9.20 4.01
N ARG A 64 -3.61 -9.06 4.22
CA ARG A 64 -3.03 -8.71 5.53
C ARG A 64 -3.29 -7.26 5.92
N PHE A 65 -3.25 -6.35 4.95
CA PHE A 65 -3.45 -4.91 5.18
C PHE A 65 -4.91 -4.45 4.99
N GLY A 66 -5.77 -5.31 4.43
CA GLY A 66 -7.16 -4.96 4.15
C GLY A 66 -7.29 -3.89 3.07
N VAL A 67 -6.38 -3.87 2.09
CA VAL A 67 -6.34 -2.91 0.99
C VAL A 67 -6.40 -3.64 -0.35
N SER A 68 -6.78 -2.95 -1.43
CA SER A 68 -6.79 -3.53 -2.76
C SER A 68 -5.37 -3.89 -3.24
N ILE A 69 -5.24 -4.95 -4.04
CA ILE A 69 -3.98 -5.26 -4.75
C ILE A 69 -3.50 -4.06 -5.58
N SER A 70 -4.43 -3.25 -6.12
CA SER A 70 -4.10 -2.04 -6.87
C SER A 70 -3.37 -0.98 -6.05
N THR A 71 -3.42 -1.03 -4.72
CA THR A 71 -2.68 -0.12 -3.84
C THR A 71 -1.17 -0.29 -3.96
N PHE A 72 -0.70 -1.47 -4.38
CA PHE A 72 0.72 -1.78 -4.54
C PHE A 72 1.22 -1.70 -5.99
N LYS A 73 0.30 -1.50 -6.94
CA LYS A 73 0.63 -1.32 -8.36
C LYS A 73 1.29 0.04 -8.58
#